data_AF-A0A068RSA9-F1
#
_entry.id   AF-A0A068RSA9-F1
#
_cell.length_a   1.000
_cell.length_b   1.000
_cell.length_c   1.000
_cell.angle_alpha   90.00
_cell.angle_beta   90.00
_cell.angle_gamma   90.00
#
_symmetry.space_group_name_H-M   'P 1'
#
loop_
_entity.id
_entity.type
_entity.pdbx_description
1 polymer ?
#
loop_
_entity_poly.entity_id
_entity_poly.type
_entity_poly.pdbx_seq_one_letter_code
_entity_poly.pdbx_strand_id
1 'polypeptide(L)'
;MFCVIIQLSVWFTATTAASFWAFAVLHGIGVGAFNSLIIAVIIDCVGIECSEVGSGWALFTWSFGGLLGQPLASLIVNQTDVPNYQTPIIFSAVVFFFVTFLMLVLRIMIGGWSIFKKV
;
A
#
# COMPACT_ATOMS: atom_id res chain seq x y z
N MET A 1 -0.05 6.15 -5.08
CA MET A 1 -1.21 6.67 -5.86
C MET A 1 -1.73 5.65 -6.86
N PHE A 2 -0.87 5.03 -7.68
CA PHE A 2 -1.30 4.05 -8.69
C PHE A 2 -2.23 2.95 -8.13
N CYS A 3 -1.85 2.27 -7.03
CA CYS A 3 -2.69 1.22 -6.43
C CYS A 3 -4.07 1.72 -5.98
N VAL A 4 -4.17 2.94 -5.44
CA VAL A 4 -5.45 3.55 -5.02
C VAL A 4 -6.38 3.74 -6.21
N ILE A 5 -5.85 4.25 -7.33
CA ILE A 5 -6.61 4.44 -8.57
C ILE A 5 -7.10 3.10 -9.08
N ILE A 6 -6.23 2.09 -9.16
CA ILE A 6 -6.60 0.76 -9.65
C ILE A 6 -7.65 0.07 -8.75
N GLN A 7 -7.56 0.21 -7.43
CA GLN A 7 -8.56 -0.31 -6.50
C GLN A 7 -9.93 0.36 -6.68
N LEU A 8 -9.99 1.69 -6.76
CA LEU A 8 -11.26 2.40 -6.89
C LEU A 8 -11.85 2.37 -8.31
N SER A 9 -11.01 2.32 -9.34
CA SER A 9 -11.46 2.37 -10.73
C SER A 9 -11.75 0.98 -11.31
N VAL A 10 -10.99 -0.04 -10.92
CA VAL A 10 -11.09 -1.39 -11.49
C VAL A 10 -11.70 -2.38 -10.50
N TRP A 11 -11.20 -2.44 -9.26
CA TRP A 11 -11.69 -3.43 -8.29
C TRP A 11 -13.09 -3.10 -7.79
N PHE A 12 -13.36 -1.84 -7.45
CA PHE A 12 -14.65 -1.38 -6.93
C PHE A 12 -15.80 -1.58 -7.93
N THR A 13 -15.51 -1.51 -9.23
CA THR A 13 -16.48 -1.62 -10.33
C THR A 13 -16.47 -3.01 -10.98
N ALA A 14 -15.63 -3.94 -10.50
CA ALA A 14 -15.48 -5.26 -11.11
C ALA A 14 -16.75 -6.11 -10.91
N THR A 15 -17.45 -6.37 -12.01
CA THR A 15 -18.62 -7.27 -12.05
C THR A 15 -18.34 -8.58 -12.80
N THR A 16 -17.20 -8.68 -13.48
CA THR A 16 -16.81 -9.85 -14.27
C THR A 16 -15.48 -10.43 -13.81
N ALA A 17 -15.28 -11.74 -14.02
CA ALA A 17 -14.00 -12.39 -13.73
C ALA A 17 -12.83 -11.72 -14.49
N ALA A 18 -13.04 -11.30 -15.73
CA ALA A 18 -12.02 -10.61 -16.53
C ALA A 18 -11.57 -9.29 -15.89
N SER A 19 -12.50 -8.47 -15.37
CA SER A 19 -12.16 -7.25 -14.64
C SER A 19 -11.39 -7.52 -13.34
N PHE A 20 -11.69 -8.62 -12.65
CA PHE A 20 -10.94 -9.06 -11.47
C PHE A 20 -9.50 -9.47 -11.82
N TRP A 21 -9.30 -10.22 -12.91
CA TRP A 21 -7.96 -10.58 -13.38
C TRP A 21 -7.14 -9.36 -13.79
N ALA A 22 -7.75 -8.43 -14.52
CA ALA A 22 -7.10 -7.18 -14.89
C ALA A 22 -6.66 -6.37 -13.66
N PHE A 23 -7.54 -6.28 -12.65
CA PHE A 23 -7.19 -5.69 -11.36
C PHE A 23 -5.99 -6.40 -10.71
N ALA A 24 -6.03 -7.74 -10.59
CA ALA A 24 -4.99 -8.50 -9.93
C ALA A 24 -3.60 -8.28 -10.56
N VAL A 25 -3.53 -8.24 -11.89
CA VAL A 25 -2.28 -7.97 -12.63
C VAL A 25 -1.78 -6.55 -12.37
N LEU A 26 -2.64 -5.53 -12.56
CA LEU A 26 -2.26 -4.14 -12.40
C LEU A 26 -1.86 -3.83 -10.94
N HIS A 27 -2.64 -4.30 -9.98
CA HIS A 27 -2.34 -4.16 -8.57
C HIS A 27 -1.04 -4.89 -8.20
N GLY A 28 -0.82 -6.10 -8.73
CA GLY A 28 0.41 -6.86 -8.55
C GLY A 28 1.65 -6.13 -9.04
N ILE A 29 1.59 -5.47 -10.20
CA ILE A 29 2.70 -4.63 -10.69
C ILE A 29 3.00 -3.48 -9.71
N GLY A 30 1.98 -2.79 -9.24
CA GLY A 30 2.14 -1.67 -8.30
C GLY A 30 2.76 -2.09 -6.96
N VAL A 31 2.25 -3.17 -6.36
CA VAL A 31 2.75 -3.71 -5.08
C VAL A 31 4.14 -4.33 -5.26
N GLY A 32 4.39 -5.04 -6.36
CA GLY A 32 5.70 -5.62 -6.66
C GLY A 32 6.80 -4.56 -6.81
N ALA A 33 6.50 -3.45 -7.50
CA ALA A 33 7.40 -2.31 -7.60
C ALA A 33 7.69 -1.69 -6.22
N PHE A 34 6.67 -1.52 -5.38
CA PHE A 34 6.83 -1.01 -4.01
C PHE A 34 7.74 -1.91 -3.16
N ASN A 35 7.48 -3.21 -3.15
CA ASN A 35 8.28 -4.17 -2.36
C ASN A 35 9.72 -4.27 -2.85
N SER A 36 9.97 -4.11 -4.15
CA SER A 36 11.33 -4.13 -4.70
C SER A 36 12.15 -2.90 -4.30
N LEU A 37 11.49 -1.76 -4.09
CA LEU A 37 12.15 -0.49 -3.77
C LEU A 37 12.27 -0.24 -2.25
N ILE A 38 11.53 -0.97 -1.41
CA ILE A 38 11.48 -0.68 0.02
C ILE A 38 12.84 -0.79 0.71
N ILE A 39 13.67 -1.75 0.32
CA ILE A 39 15.01 -1.94 0.89
C ILE A 39 15.93 -0.77 0.51
N ALA A 40 15.87 -0.30 -0.74
CA ALA A 40 16.63 0.87 -1.16
C ALA A 40 16.23 2.12 -0.36
N VAL A 41 14.92 2.33 -0.17
CA VAL A 41 14.41 3.44 0.64
C VAL A 41 14.85 3.32 2.10
N ILE A 42 14.86 2.12 2.69
CA ILE A 42 15.34 1.91 4.06
C ILE A 42 16.81 2.32 4.16
N ILE A 43 17.66 1.88 3.22
CA ILE A 43 19.08 2.23 3.18
C ILE A 43 19.26 3.75 3.06
N ASP A 44 18.49 4.42 2.20
CA ASP A 44 18.54 5.88 2.06
C ASP A 44 18.11 6.62 3.35
N CYS A 45 17.19 6.04 4.13
CA CYS A 45 16.71 6.62 5.38
C CYS A 45 17.68 6.46 6.56
N VAL A 46 18.25 5.25 6.75
CA VAL A 46 19.03 4.92 7.96
C VAL A 46 20.53 4.75 7.70
N GLY A 47 20.95 4.75 6.43
CA GLY A 47 22.31 4.41 6.02
C GLY A 47 22.55 2.90 5.94
N ILE A 48 23.56 2.50 5.15
CA ILE A 48 23.91 1.09 4.94
C ILE A 48 24.27 0.39 6.27
N GLU A 49 24.97 1.11 7.16
CA GLU A 49 25.44 0.60 8.45
C GLU A 49 24.30 0.17 9.38
N CYS A 50 23.16 0.86 9.32
CA CYS A 50 21.99 0.60 10.16
C CYS A 50 20.86 -0.12 9.40
N SER A 51 21.11 -0.61 8.18
CA SER A 51 20.10 -1.17 7.29
C SER A 51 19.39 -2.41 7.87
N GLU A 52 20.10 -3.25 8.64
CA GLU A 52 19.51 -4.40 9.33
C GLU A 52 18.48 -3.97 10.37
N VAL A 53 18.81 -2.96 11.19
CA VAL A 53 17.92 -2.42 12.23
C VAL A 53 16.69 -1.76 11.57
N GLY A 54 16.92 -0.96 10.52
CA GLY A 54 15.84 -0.34 9.75
C GLY A 54 14.88 -1.36 9.12
N SER A 55 15.43 -2.43 8.54
CA SER A 55 14.65 -3.53 7.97
C SER A 55 13.87 -4.30 9.03
N GLY A 56 14.48 -4.53 10.20
CA GLY A 56 13.81 -5.16 11.35
C GLY A 56 12.59 -4.37 11.81
N TRP A 57 12.70 -3.05 11.93
CA TRP A 57 11.57 -2.18 12.26
C TRP A 57 10.48 -2.15 11.18
N ALA A 58 10.87 -2.14 9.91
CA ALA A 58 9.92 -2.22 8.79
C ALA A 58 9.13 -3.54 8.81
N LEU A 59 9.79 -4.67 9.06
CA LEU A 59 9.12 -5.98 9.17
C LEU A 59 8.25 -6.10 10.43
N PHE A 60 8.69 -5.52 11.55
CA PHE A 60 7.91 -5.46 12.77
C PHE A 60 6.60 -4.70 12.55
N THR A 61 6.67 -3.52 11.94
CA THR A 61 5.48 -2.72 11.60
C THR A 61 4.60 -3.41 10.55
N TRP A 62 5.19 -4.07 9.56
CA TRP A 62 4.45 -4.91 8.61
C TRP A 62 3.61 -5.97 9.31
N SER A 63 4.15 -6.60 10.36
CA SER A 63 3.46 -7.66 11.10
C SER A 63 2.15 -7.18 11.72
N PHE A 64 2.08 -5.94 12.23
CA PHE A 64 0.82 -5.34 12.68
C PHE A 64 -0.17 -5.12 11.55
N GLY A 65 0.30 -4.69 10.37
CA GLY A 65 -0.53 -4.57 9.18
C GLY A 65 -1.15 -5.91 8.76
N GLY A 66 -0.36 -6.98 8.79
CA GLY A 66 -0.84 -8.35 8.53
C GLY A 66 -1.83 -8.84 9.58
N LEU A 67 -1.52 -8.63 10.86
CA LEU A 67 -2.35 -9.07 11.98
C LEU A 67 -3.70 -8.36 12.04
N LEU A 68 -3.72 -7.04 11.82
CA LEU A 68 -4.93 -6.22 11.96
C LEU A 68 -5.72 -6.11 10.66
N GLY A 69 -5.06 -6.18 9.50
CA GLY A 69 -5.67 -5.93 8.21
C GLY A 69 -6.82 -6.90 7.88
N GLN A 70 -6.59 -8.20 8.04
CA GLN A 70 -7.62 -9.21 7.72
C GLN A 70 -8.81 -9.19 8.69
N PRO A 71 -8.62 -9.16 10.02
CA PRO A 71 -9.74 -9.04 10.96
C PRO A 71 -10.57 -7.77 10.75
N LEU A 72 -9.93 -6.61 10.54
CA LEU A 72 -10.65 -5.36 10.29
C LEU A 72 -11.45 -5.42 8.98
N ALA A 73 -10.86 -5.92 7.90
CA ALA A 73 -11.57 -6.09 6.64
C ALA A 73 -12.77 -7.05 6.77
N SER A 74 -12.61 -8.15 7.50
CA SER A 74 -13.69 -9.11 7.78
C SER A 74 -14.82 -8.49 8.61
N LEU A 75 -14.49 -7.72 9.65
CA LEU A 75 -15.48 -6.99 10.45
C LEU A 75 -16.27 -5.98 9.60
N ILE A 76 -15.61 -5.30 8.66
CA ILE A 76 -16.24 -4.33 7.74
C ILE A 76 -17.18 -5.04 6.75
N VAL A 77 -16.80 -6.21 6.23
CA VAL A 77 -17.64 -7.00 5.31
C VAL A 77 -18.94 -7.46 5.97
N ASN A 78 -18.87 -7.86 7.24
CA ASN A 78 -19.95 -8.51 7.97
C ASN A 78 -20.85 -7.52 8.74
N GLN A 79 -20.87 -6.24 8.38
CA GLN A 79 -21.71 -5.23 9.04
C GLN A 79 -23.19 -5.34 8.66
N THR A 80 -23.52 -6.03 7.56
CA THR A 80 -24.88 -6.19 7.04
C THR A 80 -25.23 -7.68 6.91
N ASP A 81 -26.52 -8.02 6.94
CA ASP A 81 -27.00 -9.40 6.81
C ASP A 81 -26.53 -10.09 5.52
N VAL A 82 -26.31 -9.31 4.46
CA VAL A 82 -25.63 -9.73 3.24
C VAL A 82 -24.22 -9.12 3.21
N PRO A 83 -23.15 -9.91 3.03
CA PRO A 83 -21.78 -9.41 2.96
C PRO A 83 -21.60 -8.31 1.90
N ASN A 84 -21.15 -7.12 2.33
CA ASN A 84 -20.85 -6.02 1.42
C ASN A 84 -19.34 -5.93 1.15
N TYR A 85 -18.92 -6.33 -0.04
CA TYR A 85 -17.51 -6.31 -0.45
C TYR A 85 -17.04 -4.95 -0.97
N GLN A 86 -17.92 -3.97 -1.18
CA GLN A 86 -17.50 -2.64 -1.64
C GLN A 86 -16.87 -1.81 -0.52
N THR A 87 -17.42 -1.87 0.69
CA THR A 87 -16.89 -1.17 1.87
C THR A 87 -15.44 -1.53 2.24
N PRO A 88 -15.02 -2.81 2.30
CA PRO A 88 -13.61 -3.16 2.56
C PRO A 88 -12.67 -2.73 1.42
N ILE A 89 -13.14 -2.63 0.18
CA ILE A 89 -12.35 -2.12 -0.95
C ILE A 89 -12.02 -0.65 -0.72
N ILE A 90 -13.02 0.15 -0.31
CA ILE A 90 -12.82 1.56 0.06
C ILE A 90 -11.83 1.67 1.23
N PHE A 91 -12.00 0.85 2.28
CA PHE A 91 -11.07 0.81 3.41
C PHE A 91 -9.62 0.55 2.94
N SER A 92 -9.41 -0.45 2.08
CA SER A 92 -8.08 -0.74 1.52
C SER A 92 -7.52 0.46 0.76
N ALA A 93 -8.32 1.10 -0.10
CA ALA A 93 -7.91 2.26 -0.87
C ALA A 93 -7.50 3.45 0.02
N VAL A 94 -8.21 3.68 1.14
CA VAL A 94 -7.87 4.73 2.12
C VAL A 94 -6.52 4.44 2.79
N VAL A 95 -6.24 3.19 3.16
CA VAL A 95 -4.93 2.82 3.73
C VAL A 95 -3.81 3.05 2.72
N PHE A 96 -3.97 2.62 1.46
CA PHE A 96 -2.98 2.86 0.40
C PHE A 96 -2.80 4.35 0.08
N PHE A 97 -3.85 5.15 0.21
CA PHE A 97 -3.77 6.60 0.07
C PHE A 97 -2.92 7.21 1.18
N PHE A 98 -3.15 6.81 2.44
CA PHE A 98 -2.36 7.27 3.57
C PHE A 98 -0.89 6.87 3.45
N VAL A 99 -0.59 5.64 3.04
CA VAL A 99 0.79 5.18 2.74
C VAL A 99 1.43 6.04 1.66
N THR A 100 0.70 6.33 0.57
CA THR A 100 1.22 7.20 -0.50
C THR A 100 1.57 8.59 0.04
N PHE A 101 0.73 9.15 0.91
CA PHE A 101 0.96 10.46 1.52
C PHE A 101 2.18 10.44 2.45
N LEU A 102 2.32 9.41 3.30
CA LEU A 102 3.50 9.24 4.15
C LEU A 102 4.80 9.12 3.33
N MET A 103 4.78 8.37 2.23
CA MET A 103 5.93 8.25 1.33
C MET A 103 6.27 9.59 0.65
N LEU A 104 5.27 10.42 0.34
CA LEU A 104 5.50 11.78 -0.18
C LEU A 104 6.18 12.66 0.87
N VAL A 105 5.71 12.62 2.12
CA VAL A 105 6.33 13.34 3.25
C VAL A 105 7.77 12.89 3.45
N LEU A 106 8.02 11.57 3.46
CA LEU A 106 9.35 10.99 3.59
C LEU A 106 10.29 11.48 2.48
N ARG A 107 9.82 11.51 1.22
CA ARG A 107 10.59 12.06 0.10
C ARG A 107 10.95 13.53 0.31
N ILE A 108 10.00 14.34 0.79
CA ILE A 108 10.24 15.77 1.06
C ILE A 108 11.28 15.94 2.17
N MET A 109 11.25 15.07 3.19
CA MET A 109 12.23 15.10 4.29
C MET A 109 13.65 14.74 3.84
N ILE A 110 13.80 13.74 2.96
CA ILE A 110 15.12 13.25 2.51
C ILE A 110 15.68 14.12 1.36
N GLY A 111 14.86 14.42 0.36
CA GLY A 111 15.28 15.07 -0.90
C GLY A 111 14.90 16.56 -1.03
N GLY A 112 14.19 17.12 -0.05
CA GLY A 112 13.67 18.50 -0.10
C GLY A 112 12.47 18.67 -1.04
N TRP A 113 12.00 19.91 -1.18
CA TRP A 113 10.80 20.26 -1.96
C TRP A 113 10.95 20.17 -3.48
N SER A 114 12.15 19.91 -4.00
CA SER A 114 12.36 19.76 -5.44
C SER A 114 11.96 18.37 -5.92
N ILE A 115 10.66 18.19 -6.17
CA ILE A 115 10.06 16.92 -6.62
C ILE A 115 10.75 16.36 -7.89
N PHE A 116 11.37 17.23 -8.71
CA PHE A 116 12.03 16.87 -9.98
C PHE A 116 13.56 16.90 -9.97
N LYS A 117 14.24 17.29 -8.88
CA LYS A 117 15.70 17.12 -8.83
C LYS A 117 16.02 15.69 -8.44
N LYS A 118 16.95 15.09 -9.17
CA LYS A 118 17.50 13.77 -8.86
C LYS A 118 18.17 13.87 -7.48
N VAL A 119 17.64 13.14 -6.50
CA VAL A 119 18.31 12.87 -5.23
C VAL A 119 19.45 11.90 -5.52
#